data_AF-A0A6P1BBV2-F1
#
_entry.id   AF-A0A6P1BBV2-F1
#
_cell.length_a   1.000
_cell.length_b   1.000
_cell.length_c   1.000
_cell.angle_alpha   90.00
_cell.angle_beta   90.00
_cell.angle_gamma   90.00
#
_symmetry.space_group_name_H-M   'P 1'
#
loop_
_entity.id
_entity.type
_entity.pdbx_description
1 polymer ?
#
loop_
_entity_poly.entity_id
_entity_poly.type
_entity_poly.pdbx_seq_one_letter_code
_entity_poly.pdbx_strand_id
1 'polypeptide(L)' 'MQRNHYIALALLEYSPFERHPRGGWRFGARKITREMADRLIAGGRAKIVGDKLQLAKPETRA' A
#
# COMPACT_ATOMS: atom_id res chain seq x y z
N MET A 1 -11.29 -10.61 -5.82
CA MET A 1 -10.32 -9.50 -5.67
C MET A 1 -9.55 -9.35 -6.98
N GLN A 2 -9.45 -8.12 -7.52
CA GLN A 2 -8.88 -7.87 -8.86
C GLN A 2 -7.36 -8.15 -8.92
N ARG A 3 -6.81 -8.58 -10.07
CA ARG A 3 -5.37 -8.86 -10.28
C ARG A 3 -4.43 -7.73 -9.78
N ASN A 4 -4.84 -6.49 -9.94
CA ASN A 4 -4.07 -5.31 -9.51
C ASN A 4 -3.89 -5.21 -7.98
N HIS A 5 -4.80 -5.80 -7.21
CA HIS A 5 -4.73 -5.84 -5.74
C HIS A 5 -3.55 -6.70 -5.27
N TYR A 6 -3.39 -7.89 -5.86
CA TYR A 6 -2.30 -8.82 -5.53
C TYR A 6 -0.94 -8.23 -5.88
N ILE A 7 -0.85 -7.56 -7.03
CA ILE A 7 0.39 -6.89 -7.45
C ILE A 7 0.77 -5.77 -6.48
N ALA A 8 -0.19 -4.96 -6.01
CA ALA A 8 0.09 -3.89 -5.06
C ALA A 8 0.61 -4.42 -3.71
N LEU A 9 0.01 -5.51 -3.22
CA LEU A 9 0.46 -6.18 -1.99
C LEU A 9 1.88 -6.74 -2.12
N ALA A 10 2.16 -7.47 -3.20
CA ALA A 10 3.49 -8.03 -3.44
C ALA A 10 4.58 -6.94 -3.52
N LEU A 11 4.25 -5.75 -4.02
CA LEU A 11 5.18 -4.62 -4.01
C LEU A 11 5.37 -4.01 -2.61
N LEU A 12 4.30 -3.93 -1.81
CA LEU A 12 4.37 -3.45 -0.42
C LEU A 12 5.20 -4.38 0.48
N GLU A 13 5.26 -5.67 0.17
CA GLU A 13 6.17 -6.63 0.82
C GLU A 13 7.65 -6.30 0.54
N TYR A 14 7.95 -5.70 -0.61
CA TYR A 14 9.31 -5.32 -0.98
C TYR A 14 9.71 -3.94 -0.45
N SER A 15 8.87 -2.92 -0.62
CA SER A 15 9.17 -1.56 -0.15
C SER A 15 7.90 -0.71 0.02
N PRO A 16 7.90 0.26 0.96
CA PRO A 16 6.83 1.24 1.07
C PRO A 16 6.52 2.00 -0.22
N PHE A 17 5.26 2.36 -0.39
CA PHE A 17 4.86 3.28 -1.44
C PHE A 17 4.96 4.71 -0.94
N GLU A 18 5.34 5.61 -1.82
CA GLU A 18 5.40 7.04 -1.56
C GLU A 18 4.11 7.72 -2.01
N ARG A 19 3.80 8.84 -1.38
CA ARG A 19 2.71 9.71 -1.85
C ARG A 19 3.03 10.28 -3.23
N HIS A 20 2.06 10.19 -4.13
CA HIS A 20 2.19 10.78 -5.46
C HIS A 20 1.62 12.22 -5.44
N PRO A 21 2.32 13.23 -6.01
CA PRO A 21 1.90 14.64 -5.92
C PRO A 21 0.49 14.95 -6.48
N ARG A 22 0.03 14.15 -7.45
CA ARG A 22 -1.33 14.27 -8.03
C ARG A 22 -2.35 13.36 -7.36
N GLY A 23 -2.08 12.94 -6.12
CA GLY A 23 -2.86 11.96 -5.38
C GLY A 23 -2.51 10.50 -5.72
N GLY A 24 -2.97 9.60 -4.85
CA GLY A 24 -2.63 8.18 -4.90
C GLY A 24 -1.24 7.86 -4.34
N TRP A 25 -0.78 6.65 -4.62
CA TRP A 25 0.48 6.11 -4.09
C TRP A 25 1.32 5.55 -5.23
N ARG A 26 2.65 5.62 -5.09
CA ARG A 26 3.58 5.12 -6.10
C ARG A 26 4.64 4.20 -5.53
N PHE A 27 5.03 3.23 -6.36
CA PHE A 27 6.21 2.40 -6.17
C PHE A 27 7.06 2.55 -7.43
N GLY A 28 8.15 3.31 -7.35
CA GLY A 28 8.94 3.69 -8.53
C GLY A 28 8.06 4.36 -9.59
N ALA A 29 7.97 3.74 -10.78
CA ALA A 29 7.14 4.20 -11.90
C ALA A 29 5.67 3.76 -11.83
N ARG A 30 5.32 2.79 -10.97
CA ARG A 30 3.95 2.27 -10.83
C ARG A 30 3.15 3.13 -9.88
N LYS A 31 1.86 3.31 -10.20
CA LYS A 31 0.90 4.06 -9.39
C LYS A 31 -0.28 3.18 -9.03
N ILE A 32 -0.77 3.34 -7.81
CA ILE A 32 -2.08 2.83 -7.40
C ILE A 32 -2.96 4.01 -7.01
N THR A 33 -4.26 3.85 -7.27
CA THR A 33 -5.23 4.88 -6.94
C THR A 33 -5.43 4.98 -5.43
N ARG A 34 -6.02 6.09 -4.99
CA ARG A 34 -6.40 6.28 -3.59
C ARG A 34 -7.39 5.20 -3.14
N GLU A 35 -8.41 4.88 -3.96
CA GLU A 35 -9.41 3.88 -3.57
C GLU A 35 -8.80 2.48 -3.38
N MET A 36 -7.76 2.14 -4.16
CA MET A 36 -7.05 0.88 -3.99
C MET A 36 -6.32 0.84 -2.64
N ALA A 37 -5.61 1.91 -2.29
CA ALA A 37 -4.93 2.00 -1.01
C ALA A 37 -5.92 2.00 0.16
N ASP A 38 -7.04 2.71 0.04
CA ASP A 38 -8.09 2.75 1.07
C ASP A 38 -8.66 1.34 1.33
N ARG A 39 -8.85 0.52 0.28
CA ARG A 39 -9.27 -0.89 0.44
C ARG A 39 -8.22 -1.75 1.14
N LEU A 40 -6.94 -1.55 0.82
CA LEU A 40 -5.84 -2.26 1.48
C LEU A 40 -5.74 -1.90 2.97
N ILE A 41 -5.94 -0.63 3.30
CA ILE A 41 -5.95 -0.13 4.68
C ILE A 41 -7.17 -0.65 5.43
N ALA A 42 -8.36 -0.54 4.85
CA ALA A 42 -9.60 -1.04 5.45
C ALA A 42 -9.56 -2.55 5.68
N GLY A 43 -8.89 -3.30 4.80
CA GLY A 43 -8.65 -4.73 4.95
C GLY A 43 -7.52 -5.10 5.92
N GLY A 44 -6.90 -4.12 6.60
CA GLY A 44 -5.80 -4.36 7.54
C GLY A 44 -4.51 -4.86 6.91
N ARG A 45 -4.37 -4.74 5.58
CA ARG A 45 -3.21 -5.26 4.82
C ARG A 45 -2.12 -4.21 4.64
N ALA A 46 -2.48 -2.94 4.69
CA ALA A 46 -1.55 -1.82 4.60
C ALA A 46 -1.86 -0.77 5.66
N LYS A 47 -0.88 0.07 5.97
CA LYS A 47 -1.05 1.22 6.87
C LYS A 47 -0.23 2.41 6.38
N ILE A 48 -0.70 3.60 6.72
CA ILE A 48 0.04 4.84 6.45
C ILE A 48 0.94 5.13 7.65
N VAL A 49 2.23 5.33 7.40
CA VAL A 49 3.22 5.73 8.40
C VAL A 49 3.97 6.95 7.84
N GLY A 50 3.67 8.12 8.39
CA GLY A 50 4.10 9.40 7.79
C GLY A 50 3.54 9.56 6.38
N ASP A 51 4.40 9.86 5.40
CA ASP A 51 4.02 9.99 3.98
C ASP A 51 4.21 8.71 3.16
N LYS A 52 4.27 7.56 3.83
CA LYS A 52 4.48 6.26 3.20
C LYS A 52 3.34 5.29 3.49
N LEU A 53 2.90 4.55 2.48
CA LEU A 53 2.00 3.41 2.63
C LEU A 53 2.88 2.16 2.74
N GLN A 54 2.73 1.41 3.83
CA GLN A 54 3.56 0.25 4.14
C GLN A 54 2.69 -0.97 4.36
N LEU A 55 3.26 -2.16 4.17
CA LEU A 55 2.60 -3.40 4.57
C LEU A 55 2.27 -3.34 6.06
N ALA A 56 1.03 -3.68 6.40
CA ALA A 56 0.69 -3.94 7.78
C ALA A 56 1.31 -5.29 8.14
N LYS A 57 2.49 -5.26 8.78
CA LYS A 57 3.00 -6.47 9.44
C LYS A 57 1.96 -6.90 10.47
N PRO A 58 1.61 -8.20 10.58
CA PRO A 58 0.92 -8.66 11.76
C PRO A 58 1.76 -8.20 12.94
N GLU A 59 1.15 -7.48 13.88
CA GLU A 59 1.82 -7.22 15.15
C GLU A 59 2.26 -8.57 15.68
N THR A 60 3.56 -8.85 15.63
CA THR A 60 4.15 -9.89 16.44
C THR A 60 3.93 -9.40 17.86
N ARG A 61 2.78 -9.76 18.45
CA ARG A 61 2.61 -9.79 19.88
C ARG A 61 3.64 -10.79 20.38
N ALA A 62 4.77 -10.24 20.85
CA ALA A 62 5.68 -10.93 21.74
C ALA A 62 4.97 -11.23 23.07
#